data_AF-A0A2D6YNM5-F1
#
_entry.id   AF-A0A2D6YNM5-F1
#
_cell.length_a   1.000
_cell.length_b   1.000
_cell.length_c   1.000
_cell.angle_alpha   90.00
_cell.angle_beta   90.00
_cell.angle_gamma   90.00
#
_symmetry.space_group_name_H-M   'P 1'
#
loop_
_entity.id
_entity.type
_entity.pdbx_description
1 polymer ?
#
loop_
_entity_poly.entity_id
_entity_poly.type
_entity_poly.pdbx_seq_one_letter_code
_entity_poly.pdbx_strand_id
1 'polypeptide(L)'
;MRIGLNRKMSLAGCVAVPLFCSSVLHGQQSVDFQVTAEWQGGYNADIVLEVGQNGPGLNGWDLSWLGNPEVEGAWNCVFSMDGDRTVLGHVYYNENIQPGESVTLGFTGIGSWPPSPMDVRINGMLVDVTIDGDGGDGGDGGDGGDGGDGGDGGDGGDGGDDDGGQDDGGHDGGDSGGCCFGDLDGDRMVNGGDLATLLAAWNSSDAMSDLDQSGLVDGADLAQLLGRWGSCDPHGGGSNEDHMPCMGEFIDITCWGDFHGSNNNSDHEHMVGGRTVITTEAMLAYNDLRGFIGLPALEIEDVGYWAFGEELTNNDQWWGEDLKGVGLYYAMQGAKVGWITDEAYDPQILADIQRTARTVCNPIEMEALVMDMVREFGIEGYAEHLEANGMVQTFINTLKMEPHYGGWMHGRCHGFRSIEGVAINHDVNHLTVLSWDQMQPFMNDTFDWPQWPALDVSDSGVIEYFQSMVVLGDPVGQNM
;
A
#
# COMPACT_ATOMS: atom_id res chain seq x y z
N MET A 1 28.54 -75.86 -7.96
CA MET A 1 27.79 -74.69 -8.47
C MET A 1 28.09 -73.55 -7.51
N ARG A 2 29.18 -72.76 -7.66
CA ARG A 2 29.31 -71.56 -8.51
C ARG A 2 27.94 -70.88 -8.68
N ILE A 3 27.70 -69.69 -8.13
CA ILE A 3 28.27 -68.41 -8.57
C ILE A 3 28.32 -67.43 -7.38
N GLY A 4 29.46 -66.77 -7.19
CA GLY A 4 29.59 -65.60 -6.32
C GLY A 4 29.29 -64.31 -7.09
N LEU A 5 28.72 -63.32 -6.40
CA LEU A 5 28.67 -61.95 -6.89
C LEU A 5 29.60 -61.08 -6.02
N ASN A 6 30.70 -60.67 -6.62
CA ASN A 6 31.51 -59.53 -6.20
C ASN A 6 30.68 -58.26 -6.38
N ARG A 7 30.50 -57.47 -5.32
CA ARG A 7 30.21 -56.04 -5.47
C ARG A 7 31.33 -55.24 -4.81
N LYS A 8 32.05 -54.52 -5.66
CA LYS A 8 33.18 -53.64 -5.32
C LYS A 8 32.70 -52.53 -4.39
N MET A 9 33.42 -52.30 -3.29
CA MET A 9 33.34 -51.04 -2.54
C MET A 9 33.91 -49.94 -3.43
N SER A 10 33.07 -49.00 -3.86
CA SER A 10 33.52 -47.74 -4.42
C SER A 10 33.68 -46.76 -3.27
N LEU A 11 34.92 -46.35 -3.02
CA LEU A 11 35.23 -45.22 -2.14
C LEU A 11 34.74 -43.96 -2.87
N ALA A 12 33.60 -43.41 -2.46
CA ALA A 12 33.19 -42.08 -2.88
C ALA A 12 33.99 -41.09 -2.02
N GLY A 13 34.98 -40.44 -2.61
CA GLY A 13 35.64 -39.30 -1.99
C GLY A 13 34.63 -38.15 -1.91
N CYS A 14 34.28 -37.72 -0.70
CA CYS A 14 33.63 -36.44 -0.49
C CYS A 14 34.63 -35.34 -0.87
N VAL A 15 34.53 -34.85 -2.10
CA VAL A 15 35.08 -33.53 -2.44
C VAL A 15 34.08 -32.54 -1.85
N ALA A 16 34.46 -31.92 -0.74
CA ALA A 16 33.77 -30.73 -0.25
C ALA A 16 33.98 -29.65 -1.31
N VAL A 17 32.95 -29.40 -2.12
CA VAL A 17 32.85 -28.15 -2.86
C VAL A 17 32.62 -27.10 -1.77
N PRO A 18 33.48 -26.08 -1.61
CA PRO A 18 33.13 -24.96 -0.76
C PRO A 18 31.87 -24.36 -1.41
N LEU A 19 30.75 -24.45 -0.71
CA LEU A 19 29.64 -23.56 -0.98
C LEU A 19 30.19 -22.18 -0.61
N PHE A 20 30.70 -21.45 -1.59
CA PHE A 20 30.76 -20.02 -1.45
C PHE A 20 29.29 -19.62 -1.37
N CYS A 21 28.82 -19.24 -0.18
CA CYS A 21 27.68 -18.35 -0.07
C CYS A 21 28.05 -17.13 -0.91
N SER A 22 27.59 -17.09 -2.15
CA SER A 22 27.28 -15.82 -2.78
C SER A 22 26.14 -15.27 -1.94
N SER A 23 26.49 -14.50 -0.91
CA SER A 23 25.60 -13.44 -0.45
C SER A 23 25.22 -12.68 -1.71
N VAL A 24 23.96 -12.80 -2.12
CA VAL A 24 23.40 -11.99 -3.18
C VAL A 24 23.54 -10.55 -2.69
N LEU A 25 24.56 -9.84 -3.18
CA LEU A 25 24.69 -8.40 -2.97
C LEU A 25 23.50 -7.79 -3.70
N HIS A 26 22.41 -7.52 -2.98
CA HIS A 26 21.53 -6.42 -3.34
C HIS A 26 22.33 -5.12 -3.10
N GLY A 27 22.29 -4.19 -4.05
CA GLY A 27 22.82 -2.83 -3.86
C GLY A 27 24.27 -2.56 -4.29
N GLN A 28 24.81 -3.24 -5.30
CA GLN A 28 26.07 -2.79 -5.92
C GLN A 28 25.93 -2.28 -7.35
N GLN A 29 24.91 -2.70 -8.08
CA GLN A 29 24.69 -2.26 -9.46
C GLN A 29 23.34 -1.55 -9.50
N SER A 30 23.24 -0.53 -10.34
CA SER A 30 22.02 0.24 -10.51
C SER A 30 21.72 0.50 -11.98
N VAL A 31 20.46 0.81 -12.25
CA VAL A 31 19.96 1.15 -13.57
C VAL A 31 19.11 2.41 -13.46
N ASP A 32 19.44 3.44 -14.23
CA ASP A 32 18.68 4.67 -14.30
C ASP A 32 18.02 4.81 -15.68
N PHE A 33 16.70 4.88 -15.73
CA PHE A 33 15.96 5.15 -16.95
C PHE A 33 15.78 6.66 -17.10
N GLN A 34 16.24 7.25 -18.20
CA GLN A 34 16.22 8.70 -18.42
C GLN A 34 15.49 9.05 -19.71
N VAL A 35 14.42 9.85 -19.64
CA VAL A 35 13.69 10.23 -20.85
C VAL A 35 14.46 11.23 -21.68
N THR A 36 14.46 11.03 -22.99
CA THR A 36 15.15 11.92 -23.95
C THR A 36 14.19 12.64 -24.88
N ALA A 37 13.05 12.01 -25.21
CA ALA A 37 11.98 12.62 -26.00
C ALA A 37 10.67 11.85 -25.81
N GLU A 38 9.53 12.54 -25.82
CA GLU A 38 8.20 11.92 -25.66
C GLU A 38 7.23 12.39 -26.75
N TRP A 39 6.31 11.51 -27.11
CA TRP A 39 5.16 11.81 -27.95
C TRP A 39 3.95 10.97 -27.50
N GLN A 40 2.77 11.27 -28.05
CA GLN A 40 1.58 10.51 -27.70
C GLN A 40 1.75 9.02 -28.06
N GLY A 41 1.83 8.17 -27.04
CA GLY A 41 1.93 6.71 -27.18
C GLY A 41 3.34 6.14 -27.33
N GLY A 42 4.40 6.96 -27.18
CA GLY A 42 5.77 6.44 -27.09
C GLY A 42 6.80 7.48 -26.69
N TYR A 43 8.01 7.02 -26.42
CA TYR A 43 9.12 7.86 -26.02
C TYR A 43 10.46 7.25 -26.42
N ASN A 44 11.51 8.07 -26.48
CA ASN A 44 12.88 7.61 -26.48
C ASN A 44 13.49 7.84 -25.10
N ALA A 45 14.24 6.87 -24.60
CA ALA A 45 14.91 6.98 -23.32
C ALA A 45 16.29 6.32 -23.35
N ASP A 46 17.17 6.84 -22.51
CA ASP A 46 18.46 6.24 -22.20
C ASP A 46 18.33 5.34 -20.96
N ILE A 47 19.18 4.31 -20.87
CA ILE A 47 19.33 3.46 -19.69
C ILE A 47 20.78 3.54 -19.26
N VAL A 48 21.05 4.11 -18.09
CA VAL A 48 22.39 4.16 -17.50
C VAL A 48 22.56 2.99 -16.55
N LEU A 49 23.34 2.00 -16.96
CA LEU A 49 23.70 0.85 -16.13
C LEU A 49 25.02 1.16 -15.43
N GLU A 50 25.01 1.24 -14.10
CA GLU A 50 26.18 1.54 -13.29
C GLU A 50 26.65 0.31 -12.49
N VAL A 51 27.97 0.12 -12.45
CA VAL A 51 28.61 -0.83 -11.54
C VAL A 51 29.22 -0.05 -10.39
N GLY A 52 28.69 -0.26 -9.19
CA GLY A 52 29.15 0.42 -7.99
C GLY A 52 30.63 0.18 -7.70
N GLN A 53 31.25 1.18 -7.08
CA GLN A 53 32.70 1.24 -6.86
C GLN A 53 33.27 0.08 -6.04
N ASN A 54 32.43 -0.56 -5.22
CA ASN A 54 32.83 -1.57 -4.26
C ASN A 54 32.41 -2.99 -4.69
N GLY A 55 33.17 -3.60 -5.59
CA GLY A 55 33.04 -5.02 -5.96
C GLY A 55 33.59 -5.33 -7.35
N PRO A 56 33.30 -6.51 -7.93
CA PRO A 56 33.86 -6.89 -9.22
C PRO A 56 33.18 -6.14 -10.38
N GLY A 57 33.96 -5.75 -11.39
CA GLY A 57 33.44 -5.24 -12.65
C GLY A 57 32.65 -6.31 -13.42
N LEU A 58 31.87 -5.89 -14.40
CA LEU A 58 31.15 -6.78 -15.31
C LEU A 58 32.03 -7.14 -16.51
N ASN A 59 32.03 -8.41 -16.89
CA ASN A 59 32.69 -8.93 -18.08
C ASN A 59 31.67 -9.77 -18.86
N GLY A 60 30.83 -9.06 -19.62
CA GLY A 60 29.53 -9.52 -20.08
C GLY A 60 28.41 -9.04 -19.16
N TRP A 61 27.37 -8.45 -19.73
CA TRP A 61 26.16 -8.05 -19.03
C TRP A 61 24.91 -8.30 -19.87
N ASP A 62 23.87 -8.78 -19.20
CA ASP A 62 22.50 -8.87 -19.71
C ASP A 62 21.59 -8.15 -18.71
N LEU A 63 21.00 -7.03 -19.12
CA LEU A 63 19.97 -6.32 -18.39
C LEU A 63 18.61 -6.93 -18.74
N SER A 64 17.76 -7.19 -17.76
CA SER A 64 16.43 -7.73 -18.01
C SER A 64 15.39 -7.23 -17.03
N TRP A 65 14.13 -7.15 -17.44
CA TRP A 65 12.99 -6.77 -16.60
C TRP A 65 11.70 -7.43 -17.08
N LEU A 66 10.72 -7.49 -16.21
CA LEU A 66 9.33 -7.83 -16.51
C LEU A 66 8.49 -6.54 -16.61
N GLY A 67 7.35 -6.63 -17.29
CA GLY A 67 6.41 -5.51 -17.38
C GLY A 67 6.88 -4.39 -18.33
N ASN A 68 6.39 -3.17 -18.09
CA ASN A 68 6.79 -1.99 -18.84
C ASN A 68 8.23 -1.59 -18.46
N PRO A 69 9.01 -0.88 -19.28
CA PRO A 69 8.66 -0.41 -20.60
C PRO A 69 8.64 -1.55 -21.63
N GLU A 70 7.62 -1.56 -22.50
CA GLU A 70 7.64 -2.36 -23.73
C GLU A 70 8.57 -1.68 -24.74
N VAL A 71 9.49 -2.44 -25.33
CA VAL A 71 10.52 -1.91 -26.21
C VAL A 71 10.14 -2.14 -27.68
N GLU A 72 9.93 -1.05 -28.42
CA GLU A 72 9.74 -1.09 -29.87
C GLU A 72 11.09 -1.29 -30.60
N GLY A 73 12.16 -0.67 -30.09
CA GLY A 73 13.51 -0.80 -30.63
C GLY A 73 14.58 -0.32 -29.65
N ALA A 74 15.80 -0.83 -29.78
CA ALA A 74 16.92 -0.47 -28.90
C ALA A 74 18.26 -0.38 -29.64
N TRP A 75 19.20 0.38 -29.09
CA TRP A 75 20.57 0.55 -29.60
C TRP A 75 21.61 0.48 -28.48
N ASN A 76 22.88 0.30 -28.86
CA ASN A 76 24.01 -0.01 -27.96
C ASN A 76 23.84 -1.31 -27.14
N CYS A 77 22.89 -2.16 -27.53
CA CYS A 77 22.58 -3.44 -26.90
C CYS A 77 22.02 -4.43 -27.93
N VAL A 78 21.88 -5.69 -27.55
CA VAL A 78 21.18 -6.73 -28.28
C VAL A 78 19.84 -6.99 -27.61
N PHE A 79 18.74 -6.61 -28.25
CA PHE A 79 17.39 -6.85 -27.75
C PHE A 79 16.93 -8.29 -28.02
N SER A 80 16.35 -8.92 -27.00
CA SER A 80 15.69 -10.23 -27.07
C SER A 80 14.59 -10.34 -26.01
N MET A 81 13.76 -11.38 -26.12
CA MET A 81 12.72 -11.72 -25.14
C MET A 81 12.94 -13.14 -24.64
N ASP A 82 12.76 -13.36 -23.34
CA ASP A 82 12.70 -14.68 -22.70
C ASP A 82 11.34 -14.85 -22.00
N GLY A 83 10.39 -15.48 -22.69
CA GLY A 83 8.98 -15.44 -22.28
C GLY A 83 8.46 -14.00 -22.27
N ASP A 84 8.00 -13.54 -21.11
CA ASP A 84 7.49 -12.18 -20.88
C ASP A 84 8.57 -11.21 -20.38
N ARG A 85 9.84 -11.66 -20.31
CA ARG A 85 10.97 -10.84 -19.86
C ARG A 85 11.67 -10.17 -21.03
N THR A 86 11.77 -8.86 -20.97
CA THR A 86 12.63 -8.07 -21.86
C THR A 86 14.09 -8.27 -21.46
N VAL A 87 14.96 -8.53 -22.44
CA VAL A 87 16.40 -8.73 -22.22
C VAL A 87 17.22 -7.89 -23.20
N LEU A 88 18.07 -7.02 -22.65
CA LEU A 88 19.08 -6.24 -23.36
C LEU A 88 20.48 -6.77 -23.01
N GLY A 89 21.13 -7.41 -23.97
CA GLY A 89 22.51 -7.89 -23.83
C GLY A 89 23.54 -6.90 -24.33
N HIS A 90 24.78 -7.06 -23.86
CA HIS A 90 25.91 -6.25 -24.31
C HIS A 90 26.25 -6.40 -25.80
N VAL A 91 26.95 -5.40 -26.35
CA VAL A 91 27.63 -5.49 -27.65
C VAL A 91 29.16 -5.50 -27.45
N TYR A 92 29.91 -5.83 -28.50
CA TYR A 92 31.35 -6.14 -28.38
C TYR A 92 32.21 -5.02 -27.79
N TYR A 93 31.77 -3.75 -27.85
CA TYR A 93 32.57 -2.60 -27.40
C TYR A 93 32.19 -2.10 -26.01
N ASN A 94 31.07 -2.54 -25.44
CA ASN A 94 30.62 -2.14 -24.10
C ASN A 94 30.41 -3.34 -23.15
N GLU A 95 30.94 -4.51 -23.52
CA GLU A 95 30.86 -5.76 -22.74
C GLU A 95 31.46 -5.66 -21.34
N ASN A 96 32.54 -4.89 -21.19
CA ASN A 96 33.30 -4.85 -19.95
C ASN A 96 33.14 -3.49 -19.25
N ILE A 97 32.58 -3.49 -18.03
CA ILE A 97 32.34 -2.29 -17.21
C ILE A 97 33.16 -2.42 -15.92
N GLN A 98 34.08 -1.50 -15.67
CA GLN A 98 34.90 -1.54 -14.46
C GLN A 98 34.10 -1.06 -13.22
N PRO A 99 34.54 -1.39 -12.00
CA PRO A 99 33.94 -0.82 -10.79
C PRO A 99 33.98 0.72 -10.80
N GLY A 100 32.84 1.35 -10.53
CA GLY A 100 32.64 2.80 -10.59
C GLY A 100 32.42 3.37 -11.99
N GLU A 101 32.28 2.51 -13.02
CA GLU A 101 31.94 2.93 -14.37
C GLU A 101 30.48 2.58 -14.71
N SER A 102 29.97 3.22 -15.76
CA SER A 102 28.64 2.97 -16.30
C SER A 102 28.66 2.77 -17.81
N VAL A 103 27.60 2.17 -18.34
CA VAL A 103 27.30 2.12 -19.77
C VAL A 103 25.92 2.73 -20.01
N THR A 104 25.77 3.45 -21.12
CA THR A 104 24.48 4.00 -21.53
C THR A 104 23.95 3.26 -22.75
N LEU A 105 22.73 2.74 -22.61
CA LEU A 105 21.92 2.14 -23.67
C LEU A 105 20.84 3.15 -24.06
N GLY A 106 20.20 2.95 -25.21
CA GLY A 106 18.97 3.70 -25.49
C GLY A 106 17.93 2.84 -26.18
N PHE A 107 16.66 3.21 -26.01
CA PHE A 107 15.53 2.50 -26.56
C PHE A 107 14.36 3.43 -26.87
N THR A 108 13.48 2.94 -27.74
CA THR A 108 12.15 3.50 -28.00
C THR A 108 11.14 2.64 -27.26
N GLY A 109 10.44 3.25 -26.30
CA GLY A 109 9.40 2.62 -25.49
C GLY A 109 8.01 2.89 -26.04
N ILE A 110 7.12 1.92 -25.89
CA ILE A 110 5.68 2.05 -26.17
C ILE A 110 4.97 2.50 -24.89
N GLY A 111 4.00 3.40 -25.01
CA GLY A 111 3.21 3.91 -23.88
C GLY A 111 3.62 5.32 -23.45
N SER A 112 3.55 5.60 -22.15
CA SER A 112 3.88 6.90 -21.54
C SER A 112 5.08 6.78 -20.61
N TRP A 113 5.79 7.88 -20.42
CA TRP A 113 6.79 8.05 -19.37
C TRP A 113 6.11 8.55 -18.06
N PRO A 114 6.63 8.25 -16.85
CA PRO A 114 7.77 7.37 -16.54
C PRO A 114 7.48 5.88 -16.80
N PRO A 115 8.52 5.07 -17.12
CA PRO A 115 8.35 3.65 -17.30
C PRO A 115 8.33 2.98 -15.91
N SER A 116 7.81 1.76 -15.86
CA SER A 116 7.68 1.02 -14.60
C SER A 116 8.24 -0.41 -14.76
N PRO A 117 9.58 -0.57 -14.78
CA PRO A 117 10.25 -1.87 -14.93
C PRO A 117 10.25 -2.71 -13.65
N MET A 118 9.75 -3.95 -13.76
CA MET A 118 9.65 -4.91 -12.67
C MET A 118 10.82 -5.90 -12.69
N ASP A 119 11.22 -6.40 -11.52
CA ASP A 119 12.25 -7.43 -11.38
C ASP A 119 13.47 -7.18 -12.27
N VAL A 120 14.00 -5.95 -12.18
CA VAL A 120 15.13 -5.50 -12.98
C VAL A 120 16.39 -6.21 -12.51
N ARG A 121 17.07 -6.88 -13.43
CA ARG A 121 18.22 -7.72 -13.14
C ARG A 121 19.36 -7.47 -14.12
N ILE A 122 20.58 -7.46 -13.61
CA ILE A 122 21.81 -7.55 -14.39
C ILE A 122 22.42 -8.92 -14.16
N ASN A 123 22.61 -9.71 -15.22
CA ASN A 123 23.14 -11.09 -15.14
C ASN A 123 22.38 -11.98 -14.14
N GLY A 124 21.06 -11.76 -14.01
CA GLY A 124 20.18 -12.49 -13.09
C GLY A 124 20.18 -11.99 -11.64
N MET A 125 21.00 -10.99 -11.30
CA MET A 125 21.04 -10.35 -9.97
C MET A 125 20.13 -9.13 -9.94
N LEU A 126 19.34 -8.97 -8.87
CA LEU A 126 18.51 -7.77 -8.66
C LEU A 126 19.36 -6.52 -8.46
N VAL A 127 18.87 -5.38 -8.96
CA VAL A 127 19.58 -4.09 -8.97
C VAL A 127 18.68 -2.95 -8.53
N ASP A 128 19.28 -1.86 -8.05
CA ASP A 128 18.56 -0.64 -7.71
C ASP A 128 18.13 0.07 -9.01
N VAL A 129 16.91 0.61 -9.03
CA VAL A 129 16.34 1.27 -10.21
C VAL A 129 15.94 2.69 -9.86
N THR A 130 16.38 3.64 -10.69
CA THR A 130 15.95 5.04 -10.63
C THR A 130 15.33 5.44 -11.96
N ILE A 131 14.47 6.46 -11.90
CA ILE A 131 13.87 7.10 -13.08
C ILE A 131 14.25 8.58 -13.03
N ASP A 132 14.83 9.10 -14.11
CA ASP A 132 15.34 10.46 -14.25
C ASP A 132 16.27 10.91 -13.10
N GLY A 133 17.02 9.97 -12.53
CA GLY A 133 18.06 10.25 -11.55
C GLY A 133 17.58 10.71 -10.17
N ASP A 134 16.43 10.24 -9.66
CA ASP A 134 15.98 10.56 -8.28
C ASP A 134 16.90 9.95 -7.20
N GLY A 135 18.03 10.63 -6.99
CA GLY A 135 19.13 10.22 -6.12
C GLY A 135 19.95 11.42 -5.64
N GLY A 136 19.37 12.17 -4.69
CA GLY A 136 20.11 12.86 -3.62
C GLY A 136 20.62 14.28 -3.91
N ASP A 137 19.93 15.29 -3.38
CA ASP A 137 20.49 16.63 -3.22
C ASP A 137 20.98 16.85 -1.78
N GLY A 138 22.19 16.34 -1.51
CA GLY A 138 23.02 16.75 -0.39
C GLY A 138 23.73 18.06 -0.73
N GLY A 139 23.15 19.18 -0.29
CA GLY A 139 23.72 20.52 -0.44
C GLY A 139 23.99 21.19 0.90
N ASP A 140 25.24 21.10 1.34
CA ASP A 140 25.85 21.76 2.50
C ASP A 140 25.63 23.29 2.51
N GLY A 141 25.33 23.88 3.68
CA GLY A 141 25.06 25.32 3.79
C GLY A 141 24.79 25.82 5.20
N GLY A 142 25.79 25.72 6.08
CA GLY A 142 25.73 26.27 7.44
C GLY A 142 25.69 27.80 7.53
N ASP A 143 25.06 28.23 8.62
CA ASP A 143 25.34 29.39 9.49
C ASP A 143 25.30 30.83 8.92
N GLY A 144 24.50 31.69 9.57
CA GLY A 144 24.77 33.14 9.59
C GLY A 144 23.58 34.11 9.68
N GLY A 145 23.07 34.33 10.90
CA GLY A 145 23.04 35.66 11.54
C GLY A 145 22.25 36.84 10.98
N ASP A 146 21.37 37.35 11.86
CA ASP A 146 21.02 38.77 12.13
C ASP A 146 20.35 39.66 11.06
N GLY A 147 19.10 40.04 11.36
CA GLY A 147 18.80 41.38 11.86
C GLY A 147 18.40 42.48 10.86
N GLY A 148 17.24 43.11 11.13
CA GLY A 148 17.09 44.56 10.97
C GLY A 148 15.94 45.08 10.11
N ASP A 149 14.89 45.54 10.80
CA ASP A 149 13.95 46.64 10.52
C ASP A 149 14.00 47.42 9.19
N GLY A 150 12.81 47.64 8.61
CA GLY A 150 12.26 49.00 8.50
C GLY A 150 11.95 49.55 7.10
N GLY A 151 10.67 49.93 6.91
CA GLY A 151 10.34 51.23 6.29
C GLY A 151 9.61 51.25 4.94
N ASP A 152 8.28 51.44 5.01
CA ASP A 152 7.38 52.27 4.18
C ASP A 152 7.69 52.60 2.70
N GLY A 153 6.72 52.23 1.85
CA GLY A 153 5.91 53.21 1.11
C GLY A 153 6.26 53.51 -0.36
N GLY A 154 5.26 53.38 -1.25
CA GLY A 154 5.23 54.10 -2.52
C GLY A 154 4.53 53.39 -3.68
N ASP A 155 3.27 53.79 -3.93
CA ASP A 155 2.48 53.51 -5.14
C ASP A 155 3.18 53.93 -6.44
N GLY A 156 2.88 53.23 -7.54
CA GLY A 156 2.99 53.78 -8.89
C GLY A 156 3.16 52.73 -9.97
N GLY A 157 2.09 52.50 -10.73
CA GLY A 157 1.99 51.49 -11.79
C GLY A 157 2.99 51.61 -12.94
N ASP A 158 3.13 50.51 -13.66
CA ASP A 158 2.89 50.47 -15.12
C ASP A 158 2.68 49.02 -15.55
N GLY A 159 1.70 48.81 -16.43
CA GLY A 159 1.36 47.53 -17.04
C GLY A 159 2.21 47.20 -18.27
N GLY A 160 2.00 45.98 -18.77
CA GLY A 160 2.63 45.40 -19.97
C GLY A 160 3.26 44.06 -19.61
N ASP A 161 2.46 42.99 -19.53
CA ASP A 161 2.18 42.04 -20.62
C ASP A 161 3.30 40.96 -20.70
N ASP A 162 2.97 39.74 -20.28
CA ASP A 162 3.15 38.49 -21.03
C ASP A 162 3.24 37.25 -20.10
N ASP A 163 2.35 36.30 -20.40
CA ASP A 163 2.41 34.85 -20.24
C ASP A 163 2.54 34.19 -18.85
N GLY A 164 1.46 33.51 -18.43
CA GLY A 164 1.54 32.37 -17.52
C GLY A 164 0.41 32.31 -16.51
N GLY A 165 -0.68 31.63 -16.85
CA GLY A 165 -1.74 31.37 -15.87
C GLY A 165 -2.92 30.62 -16.45
N GLN A 166 -2.85 29.29 -16.28
CA GLN A 166 -3.99 28.36 -16.25
C GLN A 166 -4.61 28.06 -17.61
N ASP A 167 -4.01 27.06 -18.27
CA ASP A 167 -4.78 26.11 -19.08
C ASP A 167 -5.18 24.96 -18.15
N ASP A 168 -6.35 25.15 -17.57
CA ASP A 168 -7.32 24.17 -17.10
C ASP A 168 -7.58 23.13 -18.21
N GLY A 169 -6.67 22.16 -18.28
CA GLY A 169 -6.68 21.06 -19.25
C GLY A 169 -7.24 19.77 -18.65
N GLY A 170 -8.56 19.74 -18.46
CA GLY A 170 -9.43 18.55 -18.56
C GLY A 170 -8.92 17.22 -17.99
N HIS A 171 -9.12 17.01 -16.69
CA HIS A 171 -9.43 15.66 -16.19
C HIS A 171 -10.88 15.33 -16.57
N ASP A 172 -11.06 14.81 -17.78
CA ASP A 172 -12.27 14.09 -18.16
C ASP A 172 -11.88 12.66 -18.56
N GLY A 173 -12.20 11.71 -17.68
CA GLY A 173 -12.45 10.32 -18.10
C GLY A 173 -11.88 9.23 -17.21
N GLY A 174 -12.40 9.08 -15.98
CA GLY A 174 -12.18 7.86 -15.19
C GLY A 174 -12.64 7.92 -13.73
N ASP A 175 -13.92 8.22 -13.50
CA ASP A 175 -14.70 7.87 -12.29
C ASP A 175 -13.98 7.94 -10.94
N SER A 176 -14.03 9.08 -10.26
CA SER A 176 -13.79 9.14 -8.81
C SER A 176 -14.91 8.38 -8.09
N GLY A 177 -14.72 7.05 -8.00
CA GLY A 177 -15.62 6.04 -7.47
C GLY A 177 -15.89 6.15 -5.96
N GLY A 178 -16.41 7.29 -5.52
CA GLY A 178 -17.13 7.39 -4.25
C GLY A 178 -18.53 6.81 -4.42
N CYS A 179 -18.85 5.75 -3.68
CA CYS A 179 -20.16 5.12 -3.69
C CYS A 179 -21.27 6.08 -3.23
N CYS A 180 -22.07 6.57 -4.17
CA CYS A 180 -23.21 7.46 -3.93
C CYS A 180 -24.52 6.65 -3.79
N PHE A 181 -24.62 5.85 -2.73
CA PHE A 181 -25.80 5.00 -2.50
C PHE A 181 -27.06 5.85 -2.25
N GLY A 182 -28.08 5.66 -3.09
CA GLY A 182 -29.32 6.43 -3.07
C GLY A 182 -29.41 7.52 -4.15
N ASP A 183 -28.34 7.76 -4.92
CA ASP A 183 -28.37 8.56 -6.14
C ASP A 183 -28.79 7.68 -7.32
N LEU A 184 -30.06 7.79 -7.67
CA LEU A 184 -30.74 6.99 -8.67
C LEU A 184 -30.70 7.65 -10.05
N ASP A 185 -30.37 8.95 -10.14
CA ASP A 185 -30.30 9.67 -11.41
C ASP A 185 -28.86 10.02 -11.87
N GLY A 186 -27.86 9.75 -11.03
CA GLY A 186 -26.43 9.83 -11.32
C GLY A 186 -25.87 11.25 -11.23
N ASP A 187 -26.57 12.18 -10.57
CA ASP A 187 -26.15 13.58 -10.46
C ASP A 187 -25.19 13.86 -9.30
N ARG A 188 -24.79 12.81 -8.55
CA ARG A 188 -23.92 12.82 -7.37
C ARG A 188 -24.52 13.49 -6.14
N MET A 189 -25.84 13.62 -6.07
CA MET A 189 -26.55 14.15 -4.91
C MET A 189 -27.79 13.33 -4.62
N VAL A 190 -27.92 12.75 -3.43
CA VAL A 190 -29.19 12.15 -2.98
C VAL A 190 -30.17 13.26 -2.62
N ASN A 191 -31.12 13.52 -3.50
CA ASN A 191 -32.01 14.67 -3.43
C ASN A 191 -33.44 14.38 -3.95
N GLY A 192 -34.17 15.44 -4.28
CA GLY A 192 -35.54 15.36 -4.79
C GLY A 192 -35.65 14.64 -6.13
N GLY A 193 -34.59 14.63 -6.95
CA GLY A 193 -34.48 13.86 -8.18
C GLY A 193 -34.58 12.36 -7.91
N ASP A 194 -33.77 11.85 -6.99
CA ASP A 194 -33.74 10.43 -6.62
C ASP A 194 -35.03 10.01 -5.93
N LEU A 195 -35.56 10.86 -5.05
CA LEU A 195 -36.85 10.62 -4.44
C LEU A 195 -37.96 10.47 -5.49
N ALA A 196 -37.93 11.29 -6.54
CA ALA A 196 -38.90 11.18 -7.63
C ALA A 196 -38.72 9.88 -8.42
N THR A 197 -37.47 9.45 -8.65
CA THR A 197 -37.12 8.18 -9.29
C THR A 197 -37.62 6.99 -8.47
N LEU A 198 -37.34 6.96 -7.16
CA LEU A 198 -37.81 5.92 -6.24
C LEU A 198 -39.34 5.86 -6.18
N LEU A 199 -40.02 7.00 -6.05
CA LEU A 199 -41.48 7.06 -6.01
C LEU A 199 -42.13 6.67 -7.35
N ALA A 200 -41.45 6.88 -8.48
CA ALA A 200 -41.93 6.42 -9.78
C ALA A 200 -41.87 4.89 -9.91
N ALA A 201 -40.92 4.25 -9.21
CA ALA A 201 -40.78 2.80 -9.12
C ALA A 201 -41.60 2.17 -7.97
N TRP A 202 -42.43 2.94 -7.26
CA TRP A 202 -43.15 2.44 -6.08
C TRP A 202 -44.02 1.22 -6.36
N ASN A 203 -43.97 0.25 -5.46
CA ASN A 203 -44.67 -1.04 -5.56
C ASN A 203 -44.29 -1.81 -6.85
N SER A 204 -43.05 -1.67 -7.28
CA SER A 204 -42.44 -2.47 -8.35
C SER A 204 -41.28 -3.31 -7.81
N SER A 205 -40.67 -4.12 -8.66
CA SER A 205 -39.45 -4.88 -8.37
C SER A 205 -38.25 -4.29 -9.14
N ASP A 206 -38.24 -2.97 -9.32
CA ASP A 206 -37.14 -2.28 -10.00
C ASP A 206 -35.88 -2.35 -9.13
N ALA A 207 -34.88 -3.12 -9.59
CA ALA A 207 -33.68 -3.41 -8.81
C ALA A 207 -32.83 -2.17 -8.48
N MET A 208 -32.98 -1.08 -9.24
CA MET A 208 -32.26 0.16 -8.94
C MET A 208 -32.89 0.96 -7.81
N SER A 209 -34.21 0.88 -7.68
CA SER A 209 -34.98 1.61 -6.67
C SER A 209 -35.25 0.78 -5.40
N ASP A 210 -35.03 -0.54 -5.47
CA ASP A 210 -35.09 -1.51 -4.36
C ASP A 210 -33.75 -1.48 -3.59
N LEU A 211 -33.56 -0.41 -2.83
CA LEU A 211 -32.35 -0.10 -2.09
C LEU A 211 -32.10 -1.11 -0.95
N ASP A 212 -33.16 -1.64 -0.35
CA ASP A 212 -33.05 -2.62 0.73
C ASP A 212 -33.03 -4.09 0.26
N GLN A 213 -33.13 -4.31 -1.06
CA GLN A 213 -33.11 -5.61 -1.72
C GLN A 213 -34.20 -6.57 -1.23
N SER A 214 -35.33 -6.04 -0.75
CA SER A 214 -36.47 -6.85 -0.32
C SER A 214 -37.25 -7.46 -1.49
N GLY A 215 -36.99 -7.01 -2.73
CA GLY A 215 -37.69 -7.38 -3.94
C GLY A 215 -38.92 -6.51 -4.21
N LEU A 216 -39.15 -5.46 -3.42
CA LEU A 216 -40.29 -4.56 -3.55
C LEU A 216 -39.90 -3.12 -3.15
N VAL A 217 -40.05 -2.18 -4.08
CA VAL A 217 -39.84 -0.76 -3.80
C VAL A 217 -40.97 -0.20 -2.93
N ASP A 218 -40.68 0.09 -1.66
CA ASP A 218 -41.65 0.62 -0.71
C ASP A 218 -41.08 1.64 0.31
N GLY A 219 -41.74 1.76 1.47
CA GLY A 219 -41.35 2.70 2.52
C GLY A 219 -40.00 2.41 3.15
N ALA A 220 -39.51 1.17 3.06
CA ALA A 220 -38.18 0.81 3.54
C ALA A 220 -37.09 1.43 2.66
N ASP A 221 -37.22 1.35 1.33
CA ASP A 221 -36.30 2.01 0.39
C ASP A 221 -36.31 3.52 0.53
N LEU A 222 -37.51 4.10 0.72
CA LEU A 222 -37.62 5.53 0.99
C LEU A 222 -36.85 5.93 2.26
N ALA A 223 -36.89 5.11 3.30
CA ALA A 223 -36.14 5.37 4.53
C ALA A 223 -34.61 5.31 4.28
N GLN A 224 -34.15 4.37 3.45
CA GLN A 224 -32.74 4.29 3.04
C GLN A 224 -32.30 5.53 2.27
N LEU A 225 -33.10 5.98 1.29
CA LEU A 225 -32.83 7.16 0.48
C LEU A 225 -32.79 8.43 1.33
N LEU A 226 -33.80 8.64 2.19
CA LEU A 226 -33.86 9.81 3.07
C LEU A 226 -32.74 9.83 4.12
N GLY A 227 -32.26 8.65 4.55
CA GLY A 227 -31.13 8.54 5.46
C GLY A 227 -29.81 9.07 4.90
N ARG A 228 -29.72 9.28 3.59
CA ARG A 228 -28.50 9.69 2.88
C ARG A 228 -28.63 11.01 2.12
N TRP A 229 -29.66 11.79 2.45
CA TRP A 229 -29.96 13.05 1.77
C TRP A 229 -28.77 14.03 1.80
N GLY A 230 -28.27 14.43 0.63
CA GLY A 230 -27.12 15.32 0.52
C GLY A 230 -26.19 15.00 -0.64
N SER A 231 -25.06 15.73 -0.70
CA SER A 231 -23.99 15.48 -1.67
C SER A 231 -23.31 14.15 -1.38
N CYS A 232 -22.93 13.42 -2.43
CA CYS A 232 -22.13 12.20 -2.35
C CYS A 232 -20.63 12.43 -2.47
N ASP A 233 -20.21 13.68 -2.55
CA ASP A 233 -18.79 14.01 -2.50
C ASP A 233 -18.22 13.54 -1.14
N PRO A 234 -17.20 12.65 -1.11
CA PRO A 234 -16.51 12.31 0.13
C PRO A 234 -15.89 13.53 0.84
N HIS A 235 -15.77 14.68 0.16
CA HIS A 235 -15.35 15.97 0.72
C HIS A 235 -16.51 16.89 1.17
N GLY A 236 -17.75 16.41 1.12
CA GLY A 236 -18.96 17.19 1.37
C GLY A 236 -19.41 17.25 2.84
N GLY A 237 -18.59 17.82 3.73
CA GLY A 237 -18.99 18.10 5.12
C GLY A 237 -18.07 19.00 5.93
N GLY A 238 -16.86 19.25 5.46
CA GLY A 238 -15.96 20.26 6.01
C GLY A 238 -14.96 20.64 4.93
N SER A 239 -14.85 21.93 4.63
CA SER A 239 -13.61 22.43 4.04
C SER A 239 -12.43 21.93 4.87
N ASN A 240 -11.31 21.60 4.23
CA ASN A 240 -10.04 21.16 4.81
C ASN A 240 -9.44 22.09 5.90
N GLU A 241 -10.18 23.11 6.35
CA GLU A 241 -9.82 24.00 7.45
C GLU A 241 -10.48 23.65 8.81
N ASP A 242 -11.40 22.67 8.87
CA ASP A 242 -12.16 22.33 10.09
C ASP A 242 -11.88 20.92 10.67
N HIS A 243 -10.99 20.10 10.08
CA HIS A 243 -10.63 18.81 10.69
C HIS A 243 -9.90 19.05 12.01
N MET A 244 -10.59 18.79 13.12
CA MET A 244 -10.04 18.89 14.47
C MET A 244 -9.72 17.48 14.98
N PRO A 245 -8.49 16.97 14.77
CA PRO A 245 -8.18 15.55 14.98
C PRO A 245 -8.37 15.09 16.44
N CYS A 246 -8.29 16.02 17.38
CA CYS A 246 -8.50 15.76 18.80
C CYS A 246 -9.95 15.96 19.29
N MET A 247 -10.93 16.06 18.39
CA MET A 247 -12.34 16.27 18.72
C MET A 247 -13.24 15.24 18.04
N GLY A 248 -14.30 14.83 18.72
CA GLY A 248 -15.26 13.85 18.22
C GLY A 248 -15.54 12.74 19.21
N GLU A 249 -16.37 11.78 18.81
CA GLU A 249 -16.60 10.53 19.56
C GLU A 249 -15.36 9.63 19.51
N PHE A 250 -14.71 9.57 18.35
CA PHE A 250 -13.45 8.86 18.16
C PHE A 250 -12.34 9.85 17.82
N ILE A 251 -11.20 9.71 18.50
CA ILE A 251 -10.03 10.57 18.34
C ILE A 251 -9.27 10.08 17.11
N ASP A 252 -8.89 11.01 16.24
CA ASP A 252 -8.06 10.77 15.06
C ASP A 252 -6.59 10.55 15.47
N ILE A 253 -5.89 9.61 14.84
CA ILE A 253 -4.49 9.30 15.16
C ILE A 253 -3.56 10.51 14.97
N THR A 254 -3.89 11.42 14.05
CA THR A 254 -3.12 12.65 13.80
C THR A 254 -3.19 13.64 14.96
N CYS A 255 -4.10 13.43 15.93
CA CYS A 255 -4.12 14.15 17.19
C CYS A 255 -2.80 14.02 17.97
N TRP A 256 -2.09 12.90 17.79
CA TRP A 256 -0.87 12.57 18.51
C TRP A 256 0.41 12.81 17.70
N GLY A 257 0.29 13.22 16.45
CA GLY A 257 1.42 13.44 15.56
C GLY A 257 1.09 13.11 14.12
N ASP A 258 1.83 13.73 13.20
CA ASP A 258 1.70 13.52 11.77
C ASP A 258 3.08 13.43 11.13
N PHE A 259 3.27 12.47 10.23
CA PHE A 259 4.58 12.04 9.74
C PHE A 259 4.62 11.90 8.22
N HIS A 260 4.56 13.01 7.51
CA HIS A 260 4.56 12.99 6.05
C HIS A 260 5.96 12.75 5.45
N GLY A 261 6.01 11.86 4.45
CA GLY A 261 7.15 11.68 3.53
C GLY A 261 6.91 12.39 2.19
N SER A 262 7.69 12.05 1.17
CA SER A 262 7.55 12.63 -0.19
C SER A 262 6.44 11.99 -1.05
N ASN A 263 5.72 10.98 -0.54
CA ASN A 263 4.89 10.04 -1.30
C ASN A 263 3.37 10.29 -1.27
N ASN A 264 2.89 11.44 -0.80
CA ASN A 264 1.50 11.93 -0.94
C ASN A 264 0.38 10.88 -0.73
N ASN A 265 0.45 10.06 0.31
CA ASN A 265 -0.56 9.01 0.58
C ASN A 265 -1.00 8.93 2.05
N SER A 266 -0.51 9.84 2.88
CA SER A 266 -0.78 9.87 4.32
C SER A 266 -1.80 10.93 4.74
N ASP A 267 -2.10 11.90 3.87
CA ASP A 267 -2.90 13.08 4.22
C ASP A 267 -4.41 12.81 4.15
N HIS A 268 -5.17 13.72 4.77
CA HIS A 268 -6.64 13.64 4.79
C HIS A 268 -7.25 13.69 3.38
N GLU A 269 -6.68 14.50 2.48
CA GLU A 269 -7.12 14.64 1.08
C GLU A 269 -6.91 13.34 0.26
N HIS A 270 -6.08 12.44 0.77
CA HIS A 270 -5.72 11.17 0.15
C HIS A 270 -6.63 10.01 0.57
N MET A 271 -7.63 10.25 1.44
CA MET A 271 -8.63 9.26 1.87
C MET A 271 -9.71 9.02 0.80
N VAL A 272 -9.30 8.71 -0.42
CA VAL A 272 -10.20 8.45 -1.57
C VAL A 272 -10.50 6.96 -1.74
N GLY A 273 -11.58 6.62 -2.46
CA GLY A 273 -11.94 5.22 -2.73
C GLY A 273 -12.45 4.46 -1.51
N GLY A 274 -13.17 5.15 -0.60
CA GLY A 274 -13.80 4.54 0.58
C GLY A 274 -12.86 4.29 1.77
N ARG A 275 -11.59 4.69 1.64
CA ARG A 275 -10.63 4.75 2.76
C ARG A 275 -11.09 5.74 3.82
N THR A 276 -10.76 5.45 5.07
CA THR A 276 -11.03 6.34 6.21
C THR A 276 -9.78 6.60 7.01
N VAL A 277 -9.82 7.68 7.79
CA VAL A 277 -8.80 8.01 8.78
C VAL A 277 -8.71 6.93 9.88
N ILE A 278 -7.54 6.77 10.47
CA ILE A 278 -7.35 5.91 11.65
C ILE A 278 -7.87 6.64 12.88
N THR A 279 -8.80 6.03 13.61
CA THR A 279 -9.38 6.61 14.84
C THR A 279 -9.41 5.60 15.98
N THR A 280 -9.66 6.09 17.19
CA THR A 280 -9.85 5.25 18.38
C THR A 280 -11.07 4.32 18.32
N GLU A 281 -11.91 4.39 17.27
CA GLU A 281 -12.91 3.36 17.00
C GLU A 281 -12.26 1.98 16.82
N ALA A 282 -11.04 1.93 16.27
CA ALA A 282 -10.28 0.69 16.14
C ALA A 282 -10.04 -0.02 17.47
N MET A 283 -9.93 0.72 18.58
CA MET A 283 -9.79 0.12 19.92
C MET A 283 -11.04 -0.61 20.37
N LEU A 284 -12.22 -0.20 19.91
CA LEU A 284 -13.46 -0.91 20.20
C LEU A 284 -13.47 -2.27 19.48
N ALA A 285 -13.14 -2.30 18.19
CA ALA A 285 -13.03 -3.54 17.43
C ALA A 285 -11.93 -4.47 18.01
N TYR A 286 -10.76 -3.91 18.32
CA TYR A 286 -9.65 -4.63 18.92
C TYR A 286 -10.02 -5.28 20.26
N ASN A 287 -10.61 -4.52 21.18
CA ASN A 287 -10.99 -5.05 22.49
C ASN A 287 -12.19 -6.00 22.43
N ASP A 288 -13.07 -5.85 21.44
CA ASP A 288 -14.14 -6.82 21.20
C ASP A 288 -13.61 -8.17 20.74
N LEU A 289 -12.67 -8.18 19.78
CA LEU A 289 -11.96 -9.41 19.37
C LEU A 289 -11.24 -10.06 20.56
N ARG A 290 -10.52 -9.27 21.37
CA ARG A 290 -9.89 -9.77 22.59
C ARG A 290 -10.90 -10.38 23.55
N GLY A 291 -12.02 -9.71 23.78
CA GLY A 291 -13.10 -10.20 24.62
C GLY A 291 -13.68 -11.52 24.13
N PHE A 292 -13.87 -11.66 22.82
CA PHE A 292 -14.34 -12.90 22.17
C PHE A 292 -13.40 -14.07 22.46
N ILE A 293 -12.08 -13.88 22.35
CA ILE A 293 -11.09 -14.93 22.66
C ILE A 293 -10.75 -15.06 24.15
N GLY A 294 -11.52 -14.39 25.03
CA GLY A 294 -11.38 -14.51 26.48
C GLY A 294 -10.23 -13.72 27.11
N LEU A 295 -9.66 -12.77 26.38
CA LEU A 295 -8.64 -11.84 26.88
C LEU A 295 -9.27 -10.58 27.49
N PRO A 296 -8.61 -9.95 28.48
CA PRO A 296 -9.06 -8.68 29.03
C PRO A 296 -8.88 -7.54 28.01
N ALA A 297 -9.75 -6.55 28.10
CA ALA A 297 -9.56 -5.29 27.37
C ALA A 297 -8.26 -4.60 27.80
N LEU A 298 -7.68 -3.85 26.86
CA LEU A 298 -6.46 -3.08 27.02
C LEU A 298 -6.70 -1.60 26.73
N GLU A 299 -5.85 -0.77 27.32
CA GLU A 299 -5.71 0.62 26.91
C GLU A 299 -4.78 0.71 25.70
N ILE A 300 -4.83 1.83 24.96
CA ILE A 300 -4.00 2.06 23.77
C ILE A 300 -2.52 1.94 24.13
N GLU A 301 -2.13 2.51 25.27
CA GLU A 301 -0.76 2.51 25.74
C GLU A 301 -0.21 1.11 26.04
N ASP A 302 -1.06 0.15 26.43
CA ASP A 302 -0.62 -1.24 26.67
C ASP A 302 -0.13 -1.88 25.36
N VAL A 303 -0.85 -1.63 24.25
CA VAL A 303 -0.45 -2.07 22.91
C VAL A 303 0.82 -1.35 22.47
N GLY A 304 0.94 -0.06 22.76
CA GLY A 304 2.16 0.71 22.51
C GLY A 304 3.38 0.14 23.24
N TYR A 305 3.25 -0.16 24.54
CA TYR A 305 4.34 -0.74 25.32
C TYR A 305 4.81 -2.08 24.76
N TRP A 306 3.88 -2.91 24.32
CA TRP A 306 4.19 -4.17 23.65
C TRP A 306 4.94 -3.93 22.33
N ALA A 307 4.46 -3.04 21.47
CA ALA A 307 5.08 -2.78 20.18
C ALA A 307 6.53 -2.26 20.30
N PHE A 308 6.79 -1.35 21.23
CA PHE A 308 8.15 -0.90 21.55
C PHE A 308 8.99 -2.03 22.17
N GLY A 309 8.42 -2.83 23.07
CA GLY A 309 9.10 -3.96 23.69
C GLY A 309 9.50 -5.06 22.70
N GLU A 310 8.74 -5.21 21.62
CA GLU A 310 8.99 -6.18 20.55
C GLU A 310 9.77 -5.60 19.36
N GLU A 311 10.35 -4.39 19.49
CA GLU A 311 11.18 -3.76 18.46
C GLU A 311 10.42 -3.59 17.11
N LEU A 312 9.11 -3.32 17.18
CA LEU A 312 8.25 -3.12 16.01
C LEU A 312 8.19 -1.66 15.54
N THR A 313 9.01 -0.80 16.15
CA THR A 313 9.09 0.64 15.91
C THR A 313 10.44 1.02 15.34
N ASN A 314 10.51 2.16 14.63
CA ASN A 314 11.79 2.65 14.09
C ASN A 314 12.73 3.25 15.17
N ASN A 315 12.20 3.49 16.37
CA ASN A 315 12.92 4.03 17.52
C ASN A 315 12.87 3.05 18.70
N ASP A 316 13.95 2.98 19.48
CA ASP A 316 14.05 2.11 20.66
C ASP A 316 13.19 2.58 21.85
N GLN A 317 12.78 3.85 21.87
CA GLN A 317 12.03 4.48 22.97
C GLN A 317 10.99 5.43 22.43
N TRP A 318 9.85 5.52 23.14
CA TRP A 318 8.80 6.50 22.84
C TRP A 318 9.10 7.87 23.44
N TRP A 319 8.66 8.92 22.76
CA TRP A 319 8.59 10.28 23.31
C TRP A 319 7.24 10.93 23.01
N GLY A 320 6.83 11.88 23.85
CA GLY A 320 5.56 12.57 23.68
C GLY A 320 4.38 11.61 23.65
N GLU A 321 3.62 11.65 22.55
CA GLU A 321 2.42 10.84 22.34
C GLU A 321 2.66 9.62 21.42
N ASP A 322 3.92 9.31 21.08
CA ASP A 322 4.29 8.16 20.23
C ASP A 322 3.71 6.84 20.76
N LEU A 323 3.68 6.67 22.09
CA LEU A 323 3.14 5.47 22.73
C LEU A 323 1.67 5.23 22.34
N LYS A 324 0.87 6.30 22.24
CA LYS A 324 -0.55 6.19 21.86
C LYS A 324 -0.73 5.97 20.37
N GLY A 325 -0.02 6.72 19.53
CA GLY A 325 -0.15 6.55 18.08
C GLY A 325 0.34 5.18 17.61
N VAL A 326 1.48 4.70 18.12
CA VAL A 326 1.96 3.32 17.86
C VAL A 326 0.96 2.29 18.38
N GLY A 327 0.44 2.49 19.60
CA GLY A 327 -0.57 1.59 20.17
C GLY A 327 -1.84 1.52 19.34
N LEU A 328 -2.35 2.66 18.86
CA LEU A 328 -3.57 2.71 18.05
C LEU A 328 -3.34 2.08 16.68
N TYR A 329 -2.20 2.33 16.04
CA TYR A 329 -1.83 1.74 14.76
C TYR A 329 -1.81 0.20 14.84
N TYR A 330 -1.11 -0.35 15.84
CA TYR A 330 -1.03 -1.81 16.00
C TYR A 330 -2.34 -2.44 16.48
N ALA A 331 -3.14 -1.73 17.29
CA ALA A 331 -4.48 -2.19 17.63
C ALA A 331 -5.40 -2.27 16.40
N MET A 332 -5.32 -1.28 15.51
CA MET A 332 -6.04 -1.26 14.23
C MET A 332 -5.61 -2.45 13.35
N GLN A 333 -4.31 -2.67 13.17
CA GLN A 333 -3.81 -3.80 12.37
C GLN A 333 -4.23 -5.16 12.96
N GLY A 334 -4.12 -5.32 14.29
CA GLY A 334 -4.59 -6.52 14.98
C GLY A 334 -6.09 -6.77 14.81
N ALA A 335 -6.91 -5.71 14.90
CA ALA A 335 -8.36 -5.80 14.70
C ALA A 335 -8.75 -6.14 13.26
N LYS A 336 -7.99 -5.69 12.26
CA LYS A 336 -8.22 -6.01 10.85
C LYS A 336 -7.98 -7.47 10.52
N VAL A 337 -6.99 -8.11 11.15
CA VAL A 337 -6.45 -9.39 10.67
C VAL A 337 -6.54 -10.52 11.70
N GLY A 338 -6.33 -10.25 12.99
CA GLY A 338 -6.11 -11.27 14.03
C GLY A 338 -7.31 -12.15 14.39
N TRP A 339 -8.46 -11.97 13.72
CA TRP A 339 -9.63 -12.83 13.83
C TRP A 339 -9.62 -14.01 12.84
N ILE A 340 -8.71 -13.99 11.86
CA ILE A 340 -8.56 -15.05 10.85
C ILE A 340 -7.84 -16.25 11.48
N THR A 341 -8.28 -17.46 11.14
CA THR A 341 -7.64 -18.69 11.61
C THR A 341 -6.40 -19.02 10.77
N ASP A 342 -5.41 -19.66 11.38
CA ASP A 342 -4.18 -20.07 10.70
C ASP A 342 -4.44 -20.97 9.48
N GLU A 343 -5.39 -21.90 9.62
CA GLU A 343 -5.71 -22.86 8.56
C GLU A 343 -6.43 -22.22 7.37
N ALA A 344 -7.10 -21.08 7.58
CA ALA A 344 -7.89 -20.39 6.58
C ALA A 344 -7.19 -19.15 6.01
N TYR A 345 -6.02 -18.78 6.54
CA TYR A 345 -5.30 -17.61 6.07
C TYR A 345 -4.83 -17.80 4.63
N ASP A 346 -5.18 -16.81 3.81
CA ASP A 346 -4.69 -16.57 2.46
C ASP A 346 -4.55 -15.03 2.35
N PRO A 347 -3.40 -14.50 1.88
CA PRO A 347 -3.20 -13.07 1.78
C PRO A 347 -4.33 -12.34 1.02
N GLN A 348 -4.92 -12.97 0.01
CA GLN A 348 -5.98 -12.38 -0.81
C GLN A 348 -7.21 -12.00 0.00
N ILE A 349 -7.48 -12.69 1.12
CA ILE A 349 -8.59 -12.36 2.03
C ILE A 349 -8.43 -10.94 2.58
N LEU A 350 -7.19 -10.54 2.93
CA LEU A 350 -6.92 -9.20 3.47
C LEU A 350 -7.26 -8.11 2.45
N ALA A 351 -7.00 -8.39 1.18
CA ALA A 351 -7.33 -7.47 0.11
C ALA A 351 -8.84 -7.44 -0.17
N ASP A 352 -9.45 -8.62 -0.28
CA ASP A 352 -10.85 -8.76 -0.68
C ASP A 352 -11.81 -8.20 0.37
N ILE A 353 -11.54 -8.42 1.66
CA ILE A 353 -12.39 -7.90 2.73
C ILE A 353 -12.33 -6.37 2.83
N GLN A 354 -11.14 -5.78 2.69
CA GLN A 354 -10.97 -4.33 2.72
C GLN A 354 -11.52 -3.68 1.46
N ARG A 355 -11.29 -4.26 0.28
CA ARG A 355 -11.87 -3.77 -0.98
C ARG A 355 -13.39 -3.80 -0.88
N THR A 356 -13.97 -4.91 -0.43
CA THR A 356 -15.42 -5.04 -0.23
C THR A 356 -15.95 -3.96 0.70
N ALA A 357 -15.32 -3.78 1.86
CA ALA A 357 -15.72 -2.77 2.83
C ALA A 357 -15.67 -1.35 2.23
N ARG A 358 -14.67 -1.05 1.40
CA ARG A 358 -14.41 0.29 0.86
C ARG A 358 -15.18 0.62 -0.42
N THR A 359 -15.41 -0.36 -1.31
CA THR A 359 -15.92 -0.11 -2.67
C THR A 359 -17.33 -0.63 -2.94
N VAL A 360 -17.89 -1.50 -2.10
CA VAL A 360 -19.28 -1.95 -2.30
C VAL A 360 -20.23 -0.85 -1.81
N CYS A 361 -21.01 -0.31 -2.75
CA CYS A 361 -21.82 0.88 -2.49
C CYS A 361 -23.05 0.62 -1.64
N ASN A 362 -23.74 -0.51 -1.86
CA ASN A 362 -24.90 -0.85 -1.06
C ASN A 362 -24.43 -1.32 0.33
N PRO A 363 -24.75 -0.59 1.42
CA PRO A 363 -24.29 -0.93 2.76
C PRO A 363 -24.80 -2.29 3.25
N ILE A 364 -26.00 -2.71 2.83
CA ILE A 364 -26.59 -3.99 3.23
C ILE A 364 -25.84 -5.13 2.54
N GLU A 365 -25.54 -4.96 1.24
CA GLU A 365 -24.74 -5.92 0.47
C GLU A 365 -23.30 -5.99 0.99
N MET A 366 -22.67 -4.83 1.21
CA MET A 366 -21.33 -4.73 1.76
C MET A 366 -21.22 -5.44 3.11
N GLU A 367 -22.16 -5.16 4.03
CA GLU A 367 -22.19 -5.81 5.34
C GLU A 367 -22.34 -7.32 5.21
N ALA A 368 -23.27 -7.79 4.36
CA ALA A 368 -23.47 -9.21 4.13
C ALA A 368 -22.21 -9.89 3.57
N LEU A 369 -21.58 -9.31 2.55
CA LEU A 369 -20.36 -9.84 1.93
C LEU A 369 -19.18 -9.86 2.90
N VAL A 370 -18.99 -8.79 3.69
CA VAL A 370 -17.96 -8.76 4.73
C VAL A 370 -18.20 -9.84 5.77
N MET A 371 -19.43 -9.94 6.29
CA MET A 371 -19.76 -10.92 7.33
C MET A 371 -19.70 -12.37 6.82
N ASP A 372 -19.97 -12.62 5.54
CA ASP A 372 -19.77 -13.94 4.93
C ASP A 372 -18.29 -14.33 4.89
N MET A 373 -17.39 -13.41 4.54
CA MET A 373 -15.94 -13.64 4.66
C MET A 373 -15.52 -13.86 6.12
N VAL A 374 -16.08 -13.13 7.08
CA VAL A 374 -15.79 -13.35 8.50
C VAL A 374 -16.22 -14.74 8.96
N ARG A 375 -17.36 -15.26 8.50
CA ARG A 375 -17.82 -16.62 8.80
C ARG A 375 -16.95 -17.69 8.14
N GLU A 376 -16.45 -17.41 6.94
CA GLU A 376 -15.68 -18.39 6.15
C GLU A 376 -14.25 -18.55 6.68
N PHE A 377 -13.57 -17.45 6.98
CA PHE A 377 -12.14 -17.44 7.31
C PHE A 377 -11.83 -17.23 8.79
N GLY A 378 -12.83 -16.77 9.56
CA GLY A 378 -12.66 -16.35 10.94
C GLY A 378 -12.74 -17.47 11.96
N ILE A 379 -12.33 -17.16 13.18
CA ILE A 379 -12.48 -18.05 14.33
C ILE A 379 -13.95 -18.41 14.51
N GLU A 380 -14.24 -19.71 14.72
CA GLU A 380 -15.60 -20.24 14.86
C GLU A 380 -16.40 -19.43 15.90
N GLY A 381 -17.53 -18.85 15.47
CA GLY A 381 -18.42 -18.06 16.32
C GLY A 381 -18.13 -16.56 16.37
N TYR A 382 -17.06 -16.07 15.74
CA TYR A 382 -16.71 -14.64 15.78
C TYR A 382 -17.73 -13.77 15.03
N ALA A 383 -18.22 -14.23 13.87
CA ALA A 383 -19.25 -13.52 13.12
C ALA A 383 -20.54 -13.36 13.93
N GLU A 384 -21.01 -14.44 14.57
CA GLU A 384 -22.19 -14.41 15.44
C GLU A 384 -21.97 -13.52 16.68
N HIS A 385 -20.74 -13.48 17.20
CA HIS A 385 -20.38 -12.57 18.29
C HIS A 385 -20.49 -11.11 17.86
N LEU A 386 -19.98 -10.74 16.69
CA LEU A 386 -20.10 -9.37 16.16
C LEU A 386 -21.57 -8.95 16.02
N GLU A 387 -22.41 -9.82 15.45
CA GLU A 387 -23.84 -9.57 15.28
C GLU A 387 -24.58 -9.45 16.62
N ALA A 388 -24.30 -10.36 17.57
CA ALA A 388 -24.97 -10.38 18.87
C ALA A 388 -24.61 -9.18 19.75
N ASN A 389 -23.43 -8.59 19.57
CA ASN A 389 -22.94 -7.46 20.35
C ASN A 389 -23.06 -6.11 19.65
N GLY A 390 -23.59 -6.06 18.42
CA GLY A 390 -23.73 -4.83 17.65
C GLY A 390 -22.39 -4.23 17.19
N MET A 391 -21.38 -5.07 16.99
CA MET A 391 -20.01 -4.68 16.67
C MET A 391 -19.69 -4.72 15.17
N VAL A 392 -20.61 -5.21 14.34
CA VAL A 392 -20.44 -5.34 12.88
C VAL A 392 -19.99 -4.04 12.22
N GLN A 393 -20.67 -2.93 12.51
CA GLN A 393 -20.33 -1.64 11.90
C GLN A 393 -18.95 -1.12 12.35
N THR A 394 -18.63 -1.26 13.64
CA THR A 394 -17.33 -0.86 14.20
C THR A 394 -16.18 -1.69 13.62
N PHE A 395 -16.40 -2.99 13.41
CA PHE A 395 -15.46 -3.86 12.69
C PHE A 395 -15.26 -3.40 11.24
N ILE A 396 -16.34 -3.18 10.49
CA ILE A 396 -16.29 -2.69 9.11
C ILE A 396 -15.60 -1.32 9.00
N ASN A 397 -15.90 -0.39 9.91
CA ASN A 397 -15.25 0.92 9.95
C ASN A 397 -13.74 0.78 10.16
N THR A 398 -13.32 -0.18 11.00
CA THR A 398 -11.90 -0.48 11.22
C THR A 398 -11.23 -1.05 9.97
N LEU A 399 -11.91 -1.93 9.21
CA LEU A 399 -11.42 -2.44 7.93
C LEU A 399 -11.18 -1.32 6.88
N LYS A 400 -11.98 -0.25 6.93
CA LYS A 400 -11.85 0.89 6.01
C LYS A 400 -10.64 1.77 6.29
N MET A 401 -10.11 1.77 7.51
CA MET A 401 -9.02 2.66 7.91
C MET A 401 -7.78 2.45 7.05
N GLU A 402 -7.13 3.51 6.59
CA GLU A 402 -5.93 3.41 5.74
C GLU A 402 -4.65 3.34 6.59
N PRO A 403 -3.83 2.26 6.49
CA PRO A 403 -2.60 2.13 7.28
C PRO A 403 -1.61 3.29 7.13
N HIS A 404 -1.55 3.91 5.95
CA HIS A 404 -0.65 5.03 5.68
C HIS A 404 -1.10 6.36 6.31
N TYR A 405 -2.35 6.46 6.77
CA TYR A 405 -2.90 7.72 7.24
C TYR A 405 -2.12 8.29 8.44
N GLY A 406 -1.85 9.60 8.38
CA GLY A 406 -1.01 10.32 9.35
C GLY A 406 0.47 9.93 9.31
N GLY A 407 0.87 9.08 8.35
CA GLY A 407 2.26 8.66 8.14
C GLY A 407 2.85 7.79 9.26
N TRP A 408 2.02 7.33 10.20
CA TRP A 408 2.46 6.61 11.39
C TRP A 408 3.20 5.31 11.07
N MET A 409 2.80 4.62 10.01
CA MET A 409 3.46 3.41 9.50
C MET A 409 4.96 3.65 9.25
N HIS A 410 5.31 4.70 8.52
CA HIS A 410 6.70 5.01 8.15
C HIS A 410 7.42 5.81 9.25
N GLY A 411 6.70 6.74 9.89
CA GLY A 411 7.25 7.68 10.86
C GLY A 411 7.56 7.06 12.22
N ARG A 412 6.83 6.02 12.64
CA ARG A 412 6.96 5.43 13.98
C ARG A 412 6.86 3.91 14.01
N CYS A 413 6.01 3.30 13.19
CA CYS A 413 5.75 1.85 13.19
C CYS A 413 6.62 1.05 12.20
N HIS A 414 7.66 1.70 11.63
CA HIS A 414 8.61 1.09 10.70
C HIS A 414 9.70 0.34 11.48
N GLY A 415 9.33 -0.77 12.12
CA GLY A 415 10.31 -1.67 12.73
C GLY A 415 11.14 -2.42 11.68
N PHE A 416 12.33 -2.86 12.06
CA PHE A 416 13.21 -3.72 11.25
C PHE A 416 13.23 -5.17 11.77
N ARG A 417 12.21 -5.57 12.53
CA ARG A 417 12.14 -6.93 13.08
C ARG A 417 12.01 -7.91 11.92
N SER A 418 12.97 -8.82 11.81
CA SER A 418 12.98 -9.83 10.75
C SER A 418 11.89 -10.87 10.99
N ILE A 419 11.07 -11.11 9.98
CA ILE A 419 10.06 -12.16 9.92
C ILE A 419 10.58 -13.24 8.96
N GLU A 420 10.85 -14.42 9.51
CA GLU A 420 11.39 -15.60 8.80
C GLU A 420 12.69 -15.37 8.00
N GLY A 421 13.38 -14.24 8.19
CA GLY A 421 14.58 -13.89 7.43
C GLY A 421 14.33 -13.41 6.00
N VAL A 422 13.06 -13.18 5.62
CA VAL A 422 12.67 -12.78 4.25
C VAL A 422 12.11 -11.36 4.19
N ALA A 423 11.40 -10.93 5.24
CA ALA A 423 10.76 -9.63 5.34
C ALA A 423 11.07 -8.96 6.68
N ILE A 424 10.78 -7.67 6.77
CA ILE A 424 10.67 -6.96 8.04
C ILE A 424 9.19 -6.75 8.39
N ASN A 425 8.89 -6.49 9.66
CA ASN A 425 7.52 -6.27 10.13
C ASN A 425 6.81 -5.10 9.39
N HIS A 426 7.57 -4.11 8.92
CA HIS A 426 7.05 -3.07 8.03
C HIS A 426 6.39 -3.68 6.78
N ASP A 427 7.11 -4.54 6.05
CA ASP A 427 6.63 -5.19 4.83
C ASP A 427 5.33 -5.96 5.09
N VAL A 428 5.27 -6.70 6.20
CA VAL A 428 4.09 -7.51 6.56
C VAL A 428 2.86 -6.63 6.81
N ASN A 429 3.03 -5.43 7.38
CA ASN A 429 1.92 -4.50 7.56
C ASN A 429 1.33 -4.00 6.22
N HIS A 430 2.11 -3.97 5.13
CA HIS A 430 1.60 -3.59 3.80
C HIS A 430 0.67 -4.63 3.18
N LEU A 431 0.57 -5.84 3.73
CA LEU A 431 -0.44 -6.80 3.28
C LEU A 431 -1.88 -6.32 3.52
N THR A 432 -2.06 -5.26 4.30
CA THR A 432 -3.35 -4.59 4.51
C THR A 432 -3.55 -3.36 3.62
N VAL A 433 -2.65 -3.07 2.68
CA VAL A 433 -2.72 -1.88 1.81
C VAL A 433 -3.23 -2.27 0.43
N LEU A 434 -4.14 -1.48 -0.13
CA LEU A 434 -4.61 -1.57 -1.51
C LEU A 434 -4.13 -0.36 -2.32
N SER A 435 -4.14 -0.44 -3.65
CA SER A 435 -3.87 0.70 -4.53
C SER A 435 -4.87 1.84 -4.34
N TRP A 436 -4.59 2.99 -4.96
CA TRP A 436 -5.43 4.19 -4.90
C TRP A 436 -6.89 3.92 -5.29
N ASP A 437 -7.09 3.18 -6.39
CA ASP A 437 -8.38 2.74 -6.90
C ASP A 437 -8.97 1.54 -6.14
N GLN A 438 -8.29 1.05 -5.11
CA GLN A 438 -8.61 -0.13 -4.31
C GLN A 438 -8.58 -1.47 -5.07
N MET A 439 -8.10 -1.50 -6.32
CA MET A 439 -8.19 -2.68 -7.16
C MET A 439 -7.01 -3.65 -6.96
N GLN A 440 -5.80 -3.13 -6.79
CA GLN A 440 -4.59 -3.95 -6.62
C GLN A 440 -4.27 -4.18 -5.14
N PRO A 441 -3.92 -5.43 -4.76
CA PRO A 441 -3.60 -5.77 -3.39
C PRO A 441 -2.12 -5.53 -3.04
N PHE A 442 -1.87 -5.40 -1.73
CA PHE A 442 -0.56 -5.45 -1.08
C PHE A 442 0.40 -4.34 -1.51
N MET A 443 -0.09 -3.11 -1.68
CA MET A 443 0.74 -2.06 -2.26
C MET A 443 1.77 -1.49 -1.29
N ASN A 444 2.94 -1.15 -1.84
CA ASN A 444 4.07 -0.53 -1.16
C ASN A 444 3.77 0.93 -0.79
N ASP A 445 4.76 1.55 -0.15
CA ASP A 445 4.74 2.92 0.36
C ASP A 445 4.40 3.98 -0.68
N THR A 446 4.60 3.73 -1.97
CA THR A 446 4.29 4.71 -3.04
C THR A 446 3.03 4.35 -3.82
N PHE A 447 2.41 3.21 -3.52
CA PHE A 447 1.26 2.64 -4.24
C PHE A 447 1.56 2.30 -5.70
N ASP A 448 2.85 2.20 -6.05
CA ASP A 448 3.30 1.90 -7.40
C ASP A 448 3.49 0.39 -7.60
N TRP A 449 3.72 -0.36 -6.50
CA TRP A 449 4.13 -1.77 -6.55
C TRP A 449 3.55 -2.63 -5.43
N PRO A 450 3.34 -3.94 -5.65
CA PRO A 450 3.09 -4.87 -4.54
C PRO A 450 4.31 -5.04 -3.62
N GLN A 451 4.09 -5.28 -2.34
CA GLN A 451 5.12 -5.52 -1.32
C GLN A 451 5.60 -6.99 -1.36
N TRP A 452 6.44 -7.28 -2.34
CA TRP A 452 6.92 -8.64 -2.62
C TRP A 452 7.59 -9.37 -1.44
N PRO A 453 8.41 -8.73 -0.57
CA PRO A 453 9.04 -9.44 0.54
C PRO A 453 8.04 -10.07 1.51
N ALA A 454 6.90 -9.40 1.74
CA ALA A 454 5.86 -9.89 2.63
C ALA A 454 5.15 -11.13 2.09
N LEU A 455 5.04 -11.25 0.76
CA LEU A 455 4.44 -12.41 0.09
C LEU A 455 5.34 -13.66 0.09
N ASP A 456 6.63 -13.49 0.41
CA ASP A 456 7.57 -14.60 0.58
C ASP A 456 7.61 -15.14 2.03
N VAL A 457 6.94 -14.47 2.98
CA VAL A 457 6.72 -14.98 4.34
C VAL A 457 5.69 -16.11 4.29
N SER A 458 5.87 -17.14 5.11
CA SER A 458 4.85 -18.20 5.21
C SER A 458 3.50 -17.67 5.70
N ASP A 459 2.41 -18.25 5.21
CA ASP A 459 1.04 -17.95 5.67
C ASP A 459 0.93 -17.97 7.20
N SER A 460 1.55 -18.99 7.83
CA SER A 460 1.63 -19.08 9.29
C SER A 460 2.43 -17.94 9.92
N GLY A 461 3.56 -17.53 9.32
CA GLY A 461 4.37 -16.43 9.84
C GLY A 461 3.65 -15.09 9.79
N VAL A 462 2.87 -14.85 8.72
CA VAL A 462 2.06 -13.63 8.59
C VAL A 462 0.92 -13.61 9.59
N ILE A 463 0.11 -14.67 9.65
CA ILE A 463 -1.06 -14.66 10.54
C ILE A 463 -0.64 -14.59 12.01
N GLU A 464 0.42 -15.30 12.40
CA GLU A 464 0.98 -15.25 13.75
C GLU A 464 1.51 -13.86 14.11
N TYR A 465 2.11 -13.15 13.15
CA TYR A 465 2.53 -11.76 13.33
C TYR A 465 1.32 -10.86 13.70
N PHE A 466 0.21 -10.95 12.97
CA PHE A 466 -0.98 -10.15 13.28
C PHE A 466 -1.71 -10.61 14.56
N GLN A 467 -1.80 -11.91 14.81
CA GLN A 467 -2.38 -12.44 16.05
C GLN A 467 -1.55 -12.07 17.29
N SER A 468 -0.22 -11.92 17.15
CA SER A 468 0.64 -11.43 18.22
C SER A 468 0.23 -10.03 18.71
N MET A 469 -0.29 -9.18 17.81
CA MET A 469 -0.83 -7.86 18.16
C MET A 469 -2.08 -8.00 19.04
N VAL A 470 -2.90 -9.02 18.79
CA VAL A 470 -4.14 -9.27 19.54
C VAL A 470 -3.84 -9.87 20.91
N VAL A 471 -2.87 -10.77 21.04
CA VAL A 471 -2.55 -11.42 22.34
C VAL A 471 -1.45 -10.71 23.12
N LEU A 472 -0.79 -9.70 22.53
CA LEU A 472 0.47 -9.10 22.99
C LEU A 472 1.56 -10.17 23.19
N GLY A 473 1.73 -11.03 22.17
CA GLY A 473 2.63 -12.18 22.18
C GLY A 473 3.94 -11.91 21.43
N ASP A 474 4.67 -12.98 21.07
CA ASP A 474 5.90 -12.89 20.29
C ASP A 474 5.56 -12.78 18.79
N PRO A 475 5.93 -11.69 18.10
CA PRO A 475 5.65 -11.51 16.66
C PRO A 475 6.30 -12.52 15.72
N VAL A 476 7.25 -13.34 16.19
CA VAL A 476 7.83 -14.47 15.44
C VAL A 476 7.59 -15.81 16.13
N GLY A 477 6.65 -15.83 17.09
CA GLY A 477 6.28 -16.99 17.87
C GLY A 477 4.99 -17.66 17.40
N GLN A 478 4.42 -18.48 18.28
CA GLN A 478 3.09 -19.06 18.12
C GLN A 478 2.15 -18.40 19.13
N ASN A 479 1.00 -17.93 18.67
CA ASN A 479 0.11 -17.06 19.42
C ASN A 479 -1.27 -17.69 19.64
N MET A 480 -2.08 -17.91 18.60
CA MET A 480 -3.50 -18.29 18.74
C MET A 480 -3.88 -19.70 18.30
#